data_AF-A0A9C6XTV1-F1
#
_entry.id   AF-A0A9C6XTV1-F1
#
_cell.length_a   1.000
_cell.length_b   1.000
_cell.length_c   1.000
_cell.angle_alpha   90.00
_cell.angle_beta   90.00
_cell.angle_gamma   90.00
#
_symmetry.space_group_name_H-M   'P 1'
#
loop_
_entity.id
_entity.type
_entity.pdbx_description
1 polymer ?
#
loop_
_entity_poly.entity_id
_entity_poly.type
_entity_poly.pdbx_seq_one_letter_code
_entity_poly.pdbx_strand_id
1 'polypeptide(L)'
;MHIKMRKKEWFRTHLTPAACLNSGHPPQEDAHEFLVFLLKQLEEEFLNDYGAEGIDYISQLTNPLTRIFGGWELTECTCSSFNCGFVSQTYSPFTNLQLIIRDENSNNRKQSKVHSTPNTLILQLQRFQPDGSKLSSEIDINEMIYIGK
;
A
#
# COMPACT_ATOMS: atom_id res chain seq x y z
N MET A 1 -6.34 24.58 -4.53
CA MET A 1 -6.31 23.32 -5.30
C MET A 1 -7.72 22.75 -5.31
N HIS A 2 -8.49 23.01 -6.37
CA HIS A 2 -9.85 22.48 -6.50
C HIS A 2 -9.78 21.16 -7.26
N ILE A 3 -9.81 20.03 -6.54
CA ILE A 3 -10.04 18.73 -7.17
C ILE A 3 -11.52 18.71 -7.56
N LYS A 4 -11.80 18.96 -8.83
CA LYS A 4 -13.16 18.91 -9.37
C LYS A 4 -13.49 17.43 -9.61
N MET A 5 -13.90 16.71 -8.57
CA MET A 5 -14.33 15.31 -8.70
C MET A 5 -15.49 15.25 -9.71
N ARG A 6 -15.20 14.80 -10.94
CA ARG A 6 -16.20 14.65 -11.98
C ARG A 6 -17.07 13.44 -11.64
N LYS A 7 -18.35 13.75 -11.34
CA LYS A 7 -19.53 12.88 -11.34
C LYS A 7 -19.59 11.79 -10.26
N LYS A 8 -20.60 11.92 -9.39
CA LYS A 8 -21.18 10.85 -8.54
C LYS A 8 -21.46 9.54 -9.29
N GLU A 9 -21.58 9.61 -10.61
CA GLU A 9 -21.84 8.50 -11.52
C GLU A 9 -20.61 7.59 -11.72
N TRP A 10 -19.39 8.13 -11.66
CA TRP A 10 -18.15 7.35 -11.79
C TRP A 10 -17.94 6.43 -10.58
N PHE A 11 -18.17 6.93 -9.37
CA PHE A 11 -18.15 6.13 -8.14
C PHE A 11 -19.19 4.99 -8.21
N ARG A 12 -20.35 5.25 -8.80
CA ARG A 12 -21.42 4.26 -8.98
C ARG A 12 -21.17 3.22 -10.06
N THR A 13 -20.22 3.43 -10.96
CA THR A 13 -19.92 2.49 -12.05
C THR A 13 -18.63 1.71 -11.81
N HIS A 14 -17.68 2.27 -11.04
CA HIS A 14 -16.36 1.67 -10.84
C HIS A 14 -16.09 1.18 -9.41
N LEU A 15 -16.84 1.66 -8.41
CA LEU A 15 -16.72 1.21 -7.01
C LEU A 15 -17.91 0.36 -6.54
N THR A 16 -18.85 0.07 -7.43
CA THR A 16 -19.89 -0.95 -7.20
C THR A 16 -19.38 -2.29 -7.68
N PRO A 17 -19.21 -3.30 -6.81
CA PRO A 17 -18.88 -4.64 -7.24
C PRO A 17 -19.95 -5.16 -8.20
N ALA A 18 -19.54 -5.68 -9.36
CA ALA A 18 -20.45 -6.24 -10.36
C ALA A 18 -21.36 -7.36 -9.80
N ALA A 19 -20.93 -8.00 -8.71
CA ALA A 19 -21.68 -9.02 -7.98
C ALA A 19 -22.97 -8.52 -7.32
N CYS A 20 -23.17 -7.20 -7.17
CA CYS A 20 -24.34 -6.64 -6.49
C CYS A 20 -25.59 -6.56 -7.37
N LEU A 21 -25.49 -6.80 -8.69
CA LEU A 21 -26.60 -6.51 -9.61
C LEU A 21 -27.73 -7.56 -9.57
N ASN A 22 -27.47 -8.78 -9.07
CA ASN A 22 -28.40 -9.91 -9.18
C ASN A 22 -28.80 -10.57 -7.85
N SER A 23 -28.13 -10.27 -6.74
CA SER A 23 -28.46 -10.76 -5.40
C SER A 23 -28.53 -9.55 -4.48
N GLY A 24 -29.69 -9.26 -3.89
CA GLY A 24 -29.99 -8.03 -3.14
C GLY A 24 -29.08 -7.65 -1.96
N HIS A 25 -27.98 -8.38 -1.75
CA HIS A 25 -26.90 -8.03 -0.83
C HIS A 25 -25.53 -8.25 -1.53
N PRO A 26 -24.66 -7.22 -1.55
CA PRO A 26 -23.27 -7.37 -1.95
C PRO A 26 -22.57 -8.44 -1.10
N PRO A 27 -21.68 -9.26 -1.67
CA PRO A 27 -20.76 -10.03 -0.85
C PRO A 27 -19.89 -9.08 0.00
N GLN A 28 -19.49 -9.53 1.18
CA GLN A 28 -18.50 -8.80 1.98
C GLN A 28 -17.13 -8.95 1.33
N GLU A 29 -16.45 -7.84 1.09
CA GLU A 29 -15.12 -7.79 0.48
C GLU A 29 -14.04 -7.40 1.50
N ASP A 30 -12.77 -7.59 1.11
CA ASP A 30 -11.62 -7.18 1.92
C ASP A 30 -11.45 -5.64 1.88
N ALA A 31 -11.46 -5.01 3.05
CA ALA A 31 -11.37 -3.55 3.15
C ALA A 31 -10.02 -2.99 2.71
N HIS A 32 -8.93 -3.77 2.84
CA HIS A 32 -7.62 -3.36 2.34
C HIS A 32 -7.58 -3.40 0.81
N GLU A 33 -8.11 -4.46 0.19
CA GLU A 33 -8.20 -4.52 -1.27
C GLU A 33 -9.01 -3.35 -1.83
N PHE A 34 -10.14 -3.04 -1.19
CA PHE A 34 -10.95 -1.88 -1.55
C PHE A 34 -10.18 -0.55 -1.41
N LEU A 35 -9.43 -0.36 -0.32
CA LEU A 35 -8.64 0.85 -0.10
C LEU A 35 -7.52 1.01 -1.15
N VAL A 36 -6.79 -0.07 -1.43
CA VAL A 36 -5.73 -0.07 -2.46
C VAL A 36 -6.30 0.23 -3.82
N PHE A 37 -7.43 -0.40 -4.17
CA PHE A 37 -8.14 -0.13 -5.41
C PHE A 37 -8.56 1.34 -5.50
N LEU A 38 -9.19 1.88 -4.45
CA LEU A 38 -9.63 3.27 -4.41
C LEU A 38 -8.47 4.25 -4.61
N LEU A 39 -7.36 4.06 -3.90
CA LEU A 39 -6.18 4.93 -4.02
C LEU A 39 -5.59 4.87 -5.44
N LYS A 40 -5.52 3.67 -6.02
CA LYS A 40 -5.05 3.49 -7.39
C LYS A 40 -5.94 4.20 -8.39
N GLN A 41 -7.27 4.05 -8.29
CA GLN A 41 -8.17 4.73 -9.23
C GLN A 41 -8.12 6.26 -9.07
N LEU A 42 -7.96 6.78 -7.85
CA LEU A 42 -7.77 8.22 -7.62
C LEU A 42 -6.47 8.74 -8.25
N GLU A 43 -5.40 7.92 -8.24
CA GLU A 43 -4.12 8.24 -8.88
C GLU A 43 -4.26 8.26 -10.41
N GLU A 44 -4.87 7.23 -10.98
CA GLU A 44 -5.11 7.11 -12.43
C GLU A 44 -5.95 8.27 -12.95
N GLU A 45 -7.06 8.59 -12.29
CA GLU A 45 -7.91 9.72 -12.69
C GLU A 45 -7.17 11.05 -12.60
N PHE A 46 -6.33 11.24 -11.58
CA PHE A 46 -5.51 12.44 -11.47
C PHE A 46 -4.52 12.51 -12.64
N LEU A 47 -3.78 11.44 -12.93
CA LEU A 47 -2.75 11.41 -13.97
C LEU A 47 -3.35 11.53 -15.38
N ASN A 48 -4.56 10.99 -15.60
CA ASN A 48 -5.28 11.09 -16.88
C ASN A 48 -5.56 12.55 -17.27
N ASP A 49 -5.90 13.41 -16.30
CA ASP A 49 -6.12 14.85 -16.54
C ASP A 49 -4.83 15.58 -17.01
N TYR A 50 -3.63 14.99 -16.82
CA TYR A 50 -2.33 15.55 -17.21
C TYR A 50 -1.62 14.79 -18.35
N GLY A 51 -2.25 13.78 -18.95
CA GLY A 51 -1.65 13.01 -20.04
C GLY A 51 -0.56 12.04 -19.58
N ALA A 52 -0.92 11.15 -18.65
CA ALA A 52 -0.05 10.16 -18.01
C ALA A 52 0.95 9.43 -18.94
N GLU A 53 0.52 9.08 -20.15
CA GLU A 53 1.33 8.29 -21.11
C GLU A 53 2.66 8.97 -21.52
N GLY A 54 2.76 10.30 -21.38
CA GLY A 54 3.97 11.05 -21.72
C GLY A 54 4.88 11.38 -20.53
N ILE A 55 4.49 11.02 -19.31
CA ILE A 55 5.17 11.42 -18.08
C ILE A 55 6.03 10.27 -17.57
N ASP A 56 7.29 10.53 -17.21
CA ASP A 56 8.15 9.50 -16.60
C ASP A 56 7.64 9.07 -15.22
N TYR A 57 7.99 7.84 -14.81
CA TYR A 57 7.52 7.25 -13.57
C TYR A 57 7.75 8.14 -12.34
N ILE A 58 8.93 8.77 -12.21
CA ILE A 58 9.25 9.59 -11.03
C ILE A 58 8.42 10.86 -11.03
N SER A 59 8.18 11.45 -12.19
CA SER A 59 7.26 12.60 -12.32
C SER A 59 5.82 12.21 -12.00
N GLN A 60 5.35 11.01 -12.36
CA GLN A 60 4.00 10.54 -11.99
C GLN A 60 3.83 10.45 -10.46
N LEU A 61 4.89 10.17 -9.72
CA LEU A 61 4.92 10.17 -8.24
C LEU A 61 4.81 11.58 -7.62
N THR A 62 4.78 12.66 -8.41
CA THR A 62 4.60 14.03 -7.90
C THR A 62 3.12 14.42 -7.75
N ASN A 63 2.26 13.44 -7.50
CA ASN A 63 0.82 13.65 -7.36
C ASN A 63 0.38 13.84 -5.89
N PRO A 64 -0.84 14.34 -5.63
CA PRO A 64 -1.33 14.54 -4.27
C PRO A 64 -1.39 13.28 -3.41
N LEU A 65 -1.65 12.11 -4.00
CA LEU A 65 -1.73 10.87 -3.23
C LEU A 65 -0.35 10.41 -2.77
N THR A 66 0.65 10.43 -3.66
CA THR A 66 2.02 10.14 -3.26
C THR A 66 2.54 11.18 -2.26
N ARG A 67 2.10 12.44 -2.33
CA ARG A 67 2.46 13.45 -1.32
C ARG A 67 1.84 13.19 0.05
N ILE A 68 0.67 12.58 0.13
CA ILE A 68 -0.02 12.31 1.40
C ILE A 68 0.39 10.96 1.97
N PHE A 69 0.29 9.91 1.16
CA PHE A 69 0.44 8.51 1.55
C PHE A 69 1.74 7.87 1.06
N GLY A 70 2.45 8.52 0.14
CA GLY A 70 3.67 7.98 -0.45
C GLY A 70 4.88 8.11 0.46
N GLY A 71 5.55 6.99 0.70
CA GLY A 71 6.86 6.90 1.32
C GLY A 71 7.84 6.14 0.44
N TRP A 72 9.07 5.98 0.92
CA TRP A 72 10.11 5.21 0.25
C TRP A 72 10.66 4.14 1.17
N GLU A 73 10.80 2.92 0.64
CA GLU A 73 11.44 1.78 1.28
C GLU A 73 12.83 1.57 0.68
N LEU A 74 13.82 1.32 1.53
CA LEU A 74 15.13 0.84 1.17
C LEU A 74 15.23 -0.67 1.43
N THR A 75 15.45 -1.42 0.36
CA THR A 75 15.83 -2.83 0.42
C THR A 75 17.32 -2.97 0.13
N GLU A 76 18.03 -3.69 1.00
CA GLU A 76 19.45 -4.01 0.83
C GLU A 76 19.61 -5.51 0.55
N CYS A 77 20.23 -5.86 -0.57
CA CYS A 77 20.50 -7.23 -0.96
C CYS A 77 22.02 -7.46 -1.02
N THR A 78 22.55 -8.23 -0.08
CA THR A 78 23.97 -8.64 -0.11
C THR A 78 24.13 -9.86 -0.99
N CYS A 79 25.08 -9.82 -1.93
CA CYS A 79 25.41 -10.96 -2.76
C CYS A 79 25.97 -12.10 -1.91
N SER A 80 25.33 -13.27 -1.99
CA SER A 80 25.67 -14.48 -1.23
C SER A 80 26.80 -15.30 -1.86
N SER A 81 27.29 -14.91 -3.04
CA SER A 81 28.40 -15.62 -3.70
C SER A 81 29.70 -15.45 -2.90
N PHE A 82 30.46 -16.54 -2.77
CA PHE A 82 31.76 -16.57 -2.11
C PHE A 82 32.68 -15.48 -2.70
N ASN A 83 33.11 -14.52 -1.86
CA ASN A 83 33.96 -13.37 -2.19
C ASN A 83 33.33 -12.18 -2.95
N CYS A 84 32.00 -12.13 -3.16
CA CYS A 84 31.40 -10.94 -3.80
C CYS A 84 31.22 -9.79 -2.81
N GLY A 85 30.54 -10.03 -1.68
CA GLY A 85 30.30 -9.03 -0.63
C GLY A 85 29.53 -7.77 -1.04
N PHE A 86 29.18 -7.63 -2.33
CA PHE A 86 28.49 -6.46 -2.88
C PHE A 86 27.08 -6.32 -2.28
N VAL A 87 26.73 -5.09 -1.91
CA VAL A 87 25.40 -4.74 -1.39
C VAL A 87 24.67 -3.91 -2.45
N SER A 88 23.59 -4.46 -2.99
CA SER A 88 22.67 -3.74 -3.86
C SER A 88 21.62 -3.02 -3.02
N GLN A 89 21.43 -1.72 -3.28
CA GLN A 89 20.39 -0.92 -2.64
C GLN A 89 19.29 -0.60 -3.65
N THR A 90 18.05 -0.87 -3.29
CA THR A 90 16.88 -0.55 -4.10
C THR A 90 15.95 0.33 -3.30
N TYR A 91 15.61 1.49 -3.87
CA TYR A 91 14.62 2.42 -3.33
C TYR A 91 13.31 2.22 -4.06
N SER A 92 12.27 1.83 -3.33
CA SER A 92 10.95 1.54 -3.87
C SER A 92 9.91 2.42 -3.19
N PRO A 93 9.02 3.11 -3.92
CA PRO A 93 7.95 3.84 -3.29
C PRO A 93 6.89 2.87 -2.73
N PHE A 94 6.20 3.29 -1.67
CA PHE A 94 5.08 2.58 -1.09
C PHE A 94 3.96 3.55 -0.71
N THR A 95 2.73 3.06 -0.69
CA THR A 95 1.52 3.81 -0.26
C THR A 95 0.91 3.21 1.01
N ASN A 96 1.17 1.93 1.26
CA ASN A 96 0.80 1.22 2.47
C ASN A 96 1.92 0.25 2.85
N LEU A 97 1.95 -0.17 4.12
CA LEU A 97 2.85 -1.21 4.60
C LEU A 97 2.05 -2.36 5.21
N GLN A 98 2.37 -3.58 4.79
CA GLN A 98 1.85 -4.80 5.38
C GLN A 98 2.71 -5.24 6.56
N LEU A 99 2.09 -5.38 7.72
CA LEU A 99 2.71 -5.84 8.95
C LEU A 99 2.37 -7.31 9.15
N ILE A 100 3.40 -8.16 9.06
CA ILE A 100 3.24 -9.58 9.37
C ILE A 100 3.28 -9.75 10.87
N ILE A 101 2.16 -10.19 11.45
CA ILE A 101 2.06 -10.53 12.85
C ILE A 101 2.48 -11.98 12.98
N ARG A 102 3.56 -12.25 13.72
CA ARG A 102 4.05 -13.60 13.95
C ARG A 102 4.21 -13.83 15.43
N ASP A 103 3.96 -15.06 15.87
CA ASP A 103 4.42 -15.51 17.17
C ASP A 103 5.95 -15.46 17.21
N GLU A 104 6.47 -15.23 18.42
CA GLU A 104 7.85 -14.87 18.76
C GLU A 104 8.93 -15.82 18.21
N ASN A 105 8.55 -16.98 17.66
CA ASN A 105 9.41 -18.08 17.22
C ASN A 105 9.70 -18.14 15.71
N SER A 106 9.26 -17.18 14.91
CA SER A 106 9.52 -17.18 13.45
C SER A 106 10.90 -16.57 13.11
N ASN A 107 11.81 -17.38 12.56
CA ASN A 107 13.18 -16.97 12.21
C ASN A 107 13.36 -16.37 10.79
N ASN A 108 12.29 -16.08 10.04
CA ASN A 108 12.41 -15.53 8.69
C ASN A 108 12.42 -14.00 8.71
N ARG A 109 13.62 -13.39 8.72
CA ARG A 109 13.80 -11.93 8.78
C ARG A 109 14.15 -11.36 7.40
N LYS A 110 13.13 -10.99 6.61
CA LYS A 110 13.32 -10.04 5.52
C LYS A 110 13.31 -8.64 6.16
N GLN A 111 14.43 -7.92 6.09
CA GLN A 111 14.53 -6.59 6.67
C GLN A 111 14.41 -5.54 5.57
N SER A 112 13.34 -4.78 5.64
CA SER A 112 13.09 -3.61 4.81
C SER A 112 13.13 -2.39 5.71
N LYS A 113 13.77 -1.31 5.26
CA LYS A 113 13.88 -0.05 6.03
C LYS A 113 12.98 1.00 5.40
N VAL A 114 12.25 1.76 6.20
CA VAL A 114 11.57 2.95 5.70
C VAL A 114 12.63 4.04 5.51
N HIS A 115 12.89 4.41 4.26
CA HIS A 115 13.83 5.47 3.90
C HIS A 115 13.21 6.87 4.05
N SER A 116 11.95 7.02 3.62
CA SER A 116 11.18 8.27 3.77
C SER A 116 9.77 7.96 4.22
N THR A 117 9.31 8.61 5.29
CA THR A 117 7.96 8.44 5.83
C THR A 117 6.95 9.32 5.11
N PRO A 118 5.72 8.83 4.85
CA PRO A 118 4.63 9.66 4.34
C PRO A 118 4.08 10.60 5.42
N ASN A 119 3.25 11.56 5.01
CA ASN A 119 2.49 12.40 5.95
C ASN A 119 1.42 11.58 6.69
N THR A 120 0.79 10.64 5.99
CA THR A 120 -0.20 9.72 6.53
C THR A 120 0.23 8.30 6.20
N LEU A 121 0.56 7.50 7.22
CA LEU A 121 0.95 6.11 7.03
C LEU A 121 -0.26 5.18 7.13
N ILE A 122 -0.43 4.31 6.12
CA ILE A 122 -1.42 3.23 6.13
C ILE A 122 -0.71 1.94 6.52
N LEU A 123 -1.15 1.33 7.62
CA LEU A 123 -0.65 0.04 8.10
C LEU A 123 -1.74 -1.01 7.95
N GLN A 124 -1.45 -2.08 7.21
CA GLN A 124 -2.32 -3.25 7.14
C GLN A 124 -1.74 -4.37 8.00
N LEU A 125 -2.50 -4.80 9.00
CA LEU A 125 -2.16 -5.97 9.81
C LEU A 125 -2.54 -7.26 9.08
N GLN A 126 -1.58 -8.13 8.80
CA GLN A 126 -1.84 -9.45 8.23
C GLN A 126 -2.43 -10.38 9.30
N ARG A 127 -3.75 -10.37 9.44
CA ARG A 127 -4.48 -11.14 10.45
C ARG A 127 -4.89 -12.54 10.00
N PHE A 128 -4.58 -12.96 8.79
CA PHE A 128 -4.91 -14.29 8.29
C PHE A 128 -3.65 -15.08 8.02
N GLN A 129 -3.60 -16.28 8.57
CA GLN A 129 -2.55 -17.25 8.29
C GLN A 129 -2.79 -17.92 6.94
N PRO A 130 -1.76 -18.56 6.34
CA PRO A 130 -1.90 -19.27 5.07
C PRO A 130 -2.92 -20.42 5.10
N ASP A 131 -3.23 -20.96 6.28
CA ASP A 131 -4.26 -21.98 6.50
C ASP A 131 -5.69 -21.40 6.54
N GLY A 132 -5.85 -20.09 6.42
CA GLY A 132 -7.12 -19.37 6.47
C GLY A 132 -7.59 -19.03 7.89
N SER A 133 -6.86 -19.42 8.93
CA SER A 133 -7.21 -19.08 10.30
C SER A 133 -6.98 -17.58 10.59
N LYS A 134 -7.88 -16.99 11.36
CA LYS A 134 -7.78 -15.59 11.79
C LYS A 134 -6.98 -15.49 13.09
N LEU A 135 -5.95 -14.67 13.08
CA LEU A 135 -5.25 -14.22 14.27
C LEU A 135 -6.11 -13.18 15.00
N SER A 136 -6.83 -13.67 16.01
CA SER A 136 -7.75 -12.90 16.84
C SER A 136 -7.09 -12.24 18.05
N SER A 137 -5.79 -12.42 18.26
CA SER A 137 -5.07 -11.76 19.34
C SER A 137 -5.21 -10.24 19.24
N GLU A 138 -5.42 -9.64 20.42
CA GLU A 138 -5.37 -8.21 20.57
C GLU A 138 -3.93 -7.75 20.35
N ILE A 139 -3.79 -6.66 19.61
CA ILE A 139 -2.51 -6.02 19.35
C ILE A 139 -2.62 -4.66 19.99
N ASP A 140 -1.85 -4.45 21.04
CA ASP A 140 -1.74 -3.16 21.66
C ASP A 140 -0.99 -2.23 20.71
N ILE A 141 -1.72 -1.26 20.16
CA ILE A 141 -1.16 -0.23 19.29
C ILE A 141 -1.12 1.03 20.12
N ASN A 142 0.09 1.43 20.52
CA ASN A 142 0.29 2.72 21.20
C ASN A 142 -0.27 3.87 20.35
N GLU A 143 -0.81 4.89 21.01
CA GLU A 143 -1.27 6.13 20.34
C GLU A 143 -0.16 6.79 19.50
N MET A 144 1.11 6.53 19.85
CA MET A 144 2.29 7.00 19.12
C MET A 144 3.16 5.82 18.69
N ILE A 145 3.41 5.73 17.38
CA ILE A 145 4.35 4.78 16.77
C ILE A 145 5.56 5.57 16.29
N TYR A 146 6.75 5.22 16.79
CA TYR A 146 8.01 5.82 16.36
C TYR A 146 8.62 5.00 15.23
N ILE A 147 8.70 5.59 14.04
CA ILE A 147 9.42 5.02 12.91
C ILE A 147 10.83 5.62 12.97
N GLY A 148 11.82 4.78 13.28
CA GLY A 148 13.20 5.22 13.48
C GLY A 148 13.74 6.04 12.29
N LYS A 149 14.64 6.97 12.59
CA LYS A 149 15.43 7.69 11.57
C LYS A 149 16.53 6.82 10.99
#